data_AF-A0A1B2Z3Z9-F1
#
_entry.id   AF-A0A1B2Z3Z9-F1
#
_cell.length_a   1.000
_cell.length_b   1.000
_cell.length_c   1.000
_cell.angle_alpha   90.00
_cell.angle_beta   90.00
_cell.angle_gamma   90.00
#
_symmetry.space_group_name_H-M   'P 1'
#
loop_
_entity.id
_entity.type
_entity.pdbx_description
1 polymer ?
#
loop_
_entity_poly.entity_id
_entity_poly.type
_entity_poly.pdbx_seq_one_letter_code
_entity_poly.pdbx_strand_id
1 'polypeptide(L)'
;MKGILISVTKVNVTVDLSIAKVYLSIFPIDKGAELLEGIQSNAPLIKHELSQRTKHQLRRMPQLIFYIDDSLEYIDQINKSLKRTENPIENPDLLEKRKKA
;
A
#
# COMPACT_ATOMS: atom_id res chain seq x y z
N MET A 1 -5.57 -20.08 7.15
CA MET A 1 -5.77 -18.78 6.48
C MET A 1 -6.77 -18.94 5.34
N LYS A 2 -8.09 -19.02 5.60
CA LYS A 2 -9.10 -18.97 4.53
C LYS A 2 -9.74 -17.58 4.60
N GLY A 3 -9.65 -16.81 3.52
CA GLY A 3 -10.27 -15.48 3.40
C GLY A 3 -9.33 -14.27 3.42
N ILE A 4 -8.00 -14.45 3.41
CA ILE A 4 -7.04 -13.35 3.24
C ILE A 4 -6.55 -13.37 1.80
N LEU A 5 -6.72 -12.26 1.09
CA LEU A 5 -6.22 -12.04 -0.27
C LEU A 5 -5.15 -10.94 -0.23
N ILE A 6 -3.97 -11.24 -0.75
CA ILE A 6 -2.87 -10.29 -0.88
C ILE A 6 -2.58 -10.13 -2.38
N SER A 7 -2.65 -8.91 -2.87
CA SER A 7 -2.41 -8.56 -4.27
C SER A 7 -1.37 -7.47 -4.37
N VAL A 8 -0.42 -7.59 -5.31
CA VAL A 8 0.53 -6.51 -5.61
C VAL A 8 -0.14 -5.54 -6.57
N THR A 9 -0.35 -4.29 -6.15
CA THR A 9 -1.01 -3.27 -6.98
C THR A 9 -0.01 -2.50 -7.83
N LYS A 10 1.15 -2.16 -7.24
CA LYS A 10 2.18 -1.36 -7.90
C LYS A 10 3.56 -1.69 -7.35
N VAL A 11 4.57 -1.57 -8.21
CA VAL A 11 5.97 -1.63 -7.80
C VAL A 11 6.72 -0.45 -8.41
N ASN A 12 7.40 0.34 -7.58
CA ASN A 12 8.29 1.41 -8.03
C ASN A 12 9.73 1.02 -7.73
N VAL A 13 10.58 0.97 -8.76
CA VAL A 13 11.99 0.59 -8.63
C VAL A 13 12.87 1.80 -8.95
N THR A 14 13.94 1.98 -8.19
CA THR A 14 14.93 3.02 -8.47
C THR A 14 15.74 2.69 -9.73
N VAL A 15 16.25 3.71 -10.40
CA VAL A 15 17.00 3.58 -11.67
C VAL A 15 18.26 2.72 -11.55
N ASP A 16 18.85 2.68 -10.35
CA ASP A 16 20.03 1.90 -10.01
C ASP A 16 19.72 0.47 -9.53
N LEU A 17 18.44 0.07 -9.53
CA LEU A 17 17.95 -1.22 -9.02
C LEU A 17 18.35 -1.49 -7.55
N SER A 18 18.59 -0.45 -6.75
CA SER A 18 18.93 -0.62 -5.33
C SER A 18 17.70 -0.88 -4.46
N ILE A 19 16.57 -0.22 -4.75
CA ILE A 19 15.36 -0.25 -3.92
C ILE A 19 14.14 -0.49 -4.80
N ALA A 20 13.26 -1.37 -4.35
CA ALA A 20 11.94 -1.59 -4.92
C ALA A 20 10.86 -1.38 -3.84
N LYS A 21 10.01 -0.37 -4.04
CA LYS A 21 8.83 -0.11 -3.22
C LYS A 21 7.66 -0.91 -3.78
N VAL A 22 7.16 -1.86 -3.01
CA VAL A 22 6.08 -2.78 -3.38
C VAL A 22 4.82 -2.37 -2.61
N TYR A 23 3.76 -2.05 -3.34
CA TYR A 23 2.46 -1.68 -2.79
C TYR A 23 1.53 -2.89 -2.84
N LEU A 24 0.93 -3.18 -1.69
CA LEU A 24 0.10 -4.36 -1.46
C LEU A 24 -1.32 -3.95 -1.11
N SER A 25 -2.28 -4.50 -1.85
CA SER A 25 -3.69 -4.51 -1.44
C SER A 25 -3.94 -5.77 -0.62
N ILE A 26 -4.39 -5.59 0.61
CA ILE A 26 -4.68 -6.68 1.56
C ILE A 26 -6.17 -6.64 1.85
N PHE A 27 -6.84 -7.76 1.61
CA PHE A 27 -8.25 -7.95 1.93
C PHE A 27 -8.40 -9.11 2.91
N PRO A 28 -9.11 -8.93 4.05
CA PRO A 28 -9.79 -7.70 4.49
C PRO A 28 -8.83 -6.66 5.13
N ILE A 29 -9.22 -5.38 5.08
CA ILE A 29 -8.38 -4.21 5.40
C ILE A 29 -7.98 -4.16 6.88
N ASP A 30 -8.86 -4.62 7.76
CA ASP A 30 -8.66 -4.72 9.22
C ASP A 30 -7.40 -5.52 9.59
N LYS A 31 -6.98 -6.45 8.74
CA LYS A 31 -5.78 -7.28 8.94
C LYS A 31 -4.53 -6.76 8.25
N GLY A 32 -4.64 -5.62 7.54
CA GLY A 32 -3.56 -5.08 6.71
C GLY A 32 -2.28 -4.82 7.52
N ALA A 33 -2.39 -4.16 8.67
CA ALA A 33 -1.22 -3.76 9.47
C ALA A 33 -0.46 -4.98 10.04
N GLU A 34 -1.17 -5.93 10.65
CA GLU A 34 -0.58 -7.16 11.20
C GLU A 34 0.11 -7.98 10.10
N LEU A 35 -0.55 -8.13 8.95
CA LEU A 35 0.03 -8.86 7.82
C LEU A 35 1.23 -8.13 7.22
N LEU A 36 1.21 -6.80 7.18
CA LEU A 36 2.35 -6.02 6.70
C LEU A 36 3.58 -6.25 7.57
N GLU A 37 3.44 -6.25 8.90
CA GLU A 37 4.55 -6.59 9.81
C GLU A 37 5.08 -8.01 9.57
N GLY A 38 4.17 -8.97 9.38
CA GLY A 38 4.53 -10.34 9.01
C GLY A 38 5.27 -10.43 7.67
N ILE A 39 4.89 -9.63 6.67
CA ILE A 39 5.56 -9.58 5.37
C ILE A 39 6.94 -8.91 5.49
N GLN A 40 7.04 -7.82 6.25
CA GLN A 40 8.30 -7.12 6.47
C GLN A 40 9.33 -7.98 7.22
N SER A 41 8.90 -8.73 8.23
CA SER A 41 9.79 -9.67 8.94
C SER A 41 10.29 -10.81 8.02
N ASN A 42 9.46 -11.25 7.06
CA ASN A 42 9.82 -12.25 6.06
C ASN A 42 10.49 -11.68 4.80
N ALA A 43 10.72 -10.37 4.72
CA ALA A 43 11.29 -9.73 3.53
C ALA A 43 12.63 -10.34 3.06
N PRO A 44 13.58 -10.76 3.94
CA PRO A 44 14.81 -11.41 3.49
C PRO A 44 14.55 -12.74 2.79
N LEU A 45 13.60 -13.54 3.28
CA LEU A 45 13.23 -14.82 2.69
C LEU A 45 12.56 -14.61 1.31
N ILE A 46 11.62 -13.66 1.23
CA ILE A 46 10.95 -13.29 -0.03
C ILE A 46 11.99 -12.82 -1.06
N LYS A 47 12.94 -11.98 -0.64
CA LYS A 47 14.04 -11.52 -1.49
C LYS A 47 14.89 -12.69 -1.99
N HIS A 48 15.22 -13.63 -1.11
CA HIS A 48 15.99 -14.82 -1.48
C HIS A 48 15.26 -15.64 -2.55
N GLU A 49 14.01 -16.00 -2.31
CA GLU A 49 13.18 -16.76 -3.25
C GLU A 49 13.07 -16.06 -4.63
N LEU A 50 12.83 -14.75 -4.63
CA LEU A 50 12.79 -13.97 -5.86
C LEU A 50 14.15 -13.98 -6.57
N SER A 51 15.25 -13.82 -5.81
CA SER A 51 16.59 -13.80 -6.40
C SER A 51 16.96 -15.11 -7.09
N GLN A 52 16.53 -16.24 -6.53
CA GLN A 52 16.75 -17.56 -7.13
C GLN A 52 15.98 -17.71 -8.45
N ARG A 53 14.74 -17.21 -8.51
CA ARG A 53 13.90 -17.27 -9.71
C ARG A 53 14.39 -16.34 -10.82
N THR A 54 14.88 -15.15 -10.47
CA THR A 54 15.33 -14.13 -11.44
C THR A 54 16.84 -14.12 -11.64
N LYS A 55 17.56 -15.16 -11.18
CA LYS A 55 19.04 -15.19 -11.14
C LYS A 55 19.73 -14.91 -12.48
N HIS A 56 19.07 -15.25 -13.60
CA HIS A 56 19.58 -15.03 -14.96
C HIS A 56 19.08 -13.74 -15.61
N GLN A 57 18.14 -13.05 -14.98
CA GLN A 57 17.47 -11.87 -15.53
C GLN A 57 17.99 -10.58 -14.89
N LEU A 58 18.33 -10.64 -13.59
CA LEU A 58 18.74 -9.48 -12.83
C LEU A 58 20.19 -9.59 -12.38
N ARG A 59 20.97 -8.52 -12.61
CA ARG A 59 22.34 -8.40 -12.09
C ARG A 59 22.37 -8.33 -10.56
N ARG A 60 21.38 -7.70 -9.94
CA ARG A 60 21.23 -7.54 -8.49
C ARG A 60 19.76 -7.54 -8.14
N MET A 61 19.40 -8.21 -7.05
CA MET A 61 18.06 -8.11 -6.46
C MET A 61 17.97 -6.85 -5.58
N PRO A 62 17.05 -5.91 -5.87
CA PRO A 62 16.83 -4.74 -5.02
C PRO A 62 16.42 -5.13 -3.60
N GLN A 63 16.55 -4.18 -2.67
CA GLN A 63 15.88 -4.27 -1.38
C GLN A 63 14.38 -4.04 -1.57
N LEU A 64 13.56 -4.96 -1.08
CA LEU A 64 12.11 -4.88 -1.15
C LEU A 64 11.59 -4.12 0.08
N ILE A 65 10.81 -3.07 -0.14
CA ILE A 65 10.14 -2.32 0.91
C ILE A 65 8.65 -2.39 0.64
N PHE A 66 7.88 -2.89 1.60
CA PHE A 66 6.46 -3.16 1.45
C PHE A 66 5.61 -2.04 2.09
N TYR A 67 4.55 -1.65 1.39
CA TYR A 67 3.57 -0.66 1.81
C TYR A 67 2.16 -1.20 1.57
N ILE A 68 1.20 -0.79 2.39
CA ILE A 68 -0.22 -1.02 2.12
C ILE A 68 -0.70 0.03 1.11
N ASP A 69 -1.49 -0.41 0.13
CA ASP A 69 -2.17 0.45 -0.81
C ASP A 69 -3.63 0.69 -0.38
N ASP A 70 -3.90 1.87 0.17
CA ASP A 70 -5.22 2.36 0.58
C ASP A 70 -5.88 3.24 -0.49
N SER A 71 -5.30 3.33 -1.70
CA SER A 71 -5.77 4.22 -2.77
C SER A 71 -7.25 4.02 -3.11
N LEU A 72 -7.74 2.77 -3.08
CA LEU A 72 -9.15 2.48 -3.36
C LEU A 72 -10.09 3.06 -2.29
N GLU A 73 -9.70 2.96 -1.01
CA GLU A 73 -10.48 3.50 0.09
C GLU A 73 -10.43 5.04 0.08
N TYR A 74 -9.27 5.62 -0.23
CA TYR A 74 -9.14 7.06 -0.44
C TYR A 74 -10.04 7.57 -1.57
N ILE A 75 -10.08 6.87 -2.71
CA ILE A 75 -10.96 7.22 -3.84
C ILE A 75 -12.44 7.09 -3.45
N ASP A 76 -12.82 6.06 -2.70
CA ASP A 76 -14.20 5.91 -2.22
C ASP A 76 -14.59 7.06 -1.28
N GLN A 77 -13.72 7.46 -0.36
CA GLN A 77 -13.93 8.61 0.52
C GLN A 77 -14.09 9.92 -0.27
N ILE A 78 -13.29 10.15 -1.30
CA ILE A 78 -13.45 11.31 -2.19
C ILE A 78 -14.80 11.25 -2.89
N ASN A 79 -15.14 10.13 -3.52
CA ASN A 79 -16.41 9.98 -4.23
C ASN A 79 -17.62 10.17 -3.31
N LYS A 80 -17.55 9.64 -2.09
CA LYS A 80 -18.57 9.85 -1.06
C LYS A 80 -18.70 11.33 -0.70
N SER A 81 -17.58 12.04 -0.60
CA SER A 81 -17.56 13.48 -0.29
C SER A 81 -18.11 14.32 -1.45
N LEU A 82 -17.77 13.99 -2.70
CA LEU A 82 -18.28 14.67 -3.89
C LEU A 82 -19.78 14.43 -4.13
N LYS A 83 -20.31 13.27 -3.71
CA LYS A 83 -21.74 12.95 -3.79
C LYS A 83 -22.58 13.59 -2.68
N ARG A 84 -21.97 14.14 -1.63
CA ARG A 84 -22.74 14.86 -0.60
C ARG A 84 -23.36 16.09 -1.23
N THR A 85 -24.64 16.31 -0.93
CA THR A 85 -25.40 17.49 -1.38
C THR A 85 -24.97 18.75 -0.61
N GLU A 86 -24.26 18.56 0.49
CA GLU A 86 -23.85 19.62 1.40
C GLU A 86 -22.49 20.18 0.97
N ASN A 87 -22.47 21.43 0.52
CA ASN A 87 -21.26 22.10 0.05
C ASN A 87 -20.52 22.73 1.25
N PRO A 88 -19.35 22.21 1.66
CA PRO A 88 -18.60 22.77 2.78
C PRO A 88 -18.01 24.16 2.50
N ILE A 89 -18.06 24.64 1.25
CA ILE A 89 -17.74 26.03 0.90
C ILE A 89 -18.90 26.97 1.29
N GLU A 90 -20.14 26.50 1.17
CA GLU A 90 -21.35 27.28 1.50
C GLU A 90 -21.73 27.14 2.99
N ASN A 91 -21.41 26.00 3.60
CA ASN A 91 -21.63 25.76 5.02
C ASN A 91 -20.32 25.33 5.72
N PRO A 92 -19.55 26.29 6.26
CA PRO A 92 -18.26 26.03 6.92
C PRO A 92 -18.34 25.15 8.17
N ASP A 93 -19.53 25.01 8.77
CA ASP A 93 -19.72 24.20 9.98
C ASP A 93 -19.59 22.69 9.73
N LEU A 94 -19.60 22.28 8.46
CA LEU A 94 -19.39 20.90 8.02
C LEU A 94 -17.91 20.49 8.01
N LEU A 95 -16.99 21.45 8.14
CA LEU A 95 -15.56 21.18 8.15
C LEU A 95 -15.15 20.60 9.50
N GLU A 96 -14.39 19.50 9.48
CA GLU A 96 -13.76 19.00 10.69
C GLU A 96 -12.85 20.08 11.28
N LYS A 97 -12.96 20.30 12.60
CA LYS A 97 -12.12 21.26 13.32
C LYS A 97 -10.66 20.87 13.10
N ARG A 98 -9.89 21.77 12.50
CA ARG A 98 -8.43 21.58 12.32
C ARG A 98 -7.84 21.10 13.64
N LYS A 99 -7.14 19.96 13.62
CA LYS A 99 -6.30 19.54 14.75
C LYS A 99 -5.32 20.68 15.01
N LYS A 100 -5.44 21.31 16.19
CA LYS A 100 -4.45 22.27 16.65
C LYS A 100 -3.12 21.52 16.77
N ALA A 101 -2.08 22.10 16.19
CA ALA A 101 -0.70 21.63 16.32
C ALA A 101 -0.26 21.65 17.79
#